data_AF-A0A2V9BPH7-F1
#
_entry.id   AF-A0A2V9BPH7-F1
#
_cell.length_a   1.000
_cell.length_b   1.000
_cell.length_c   1.000
_cell.angle_alpha   90.00
_cell.angle_beta   90.00
_cell.angle_gamma   90.00
#
_symmetry.space_group_name_H-M   'P 1'
#
loop_
_entity.id
_entity.type
_entity.pdbx_description
1 polymer ?
#
loop_
_entity_poly.entity_id
_entity_poly.type
_entity_poly.pdbx_seq_one_letter_code
_entity_poly.pdbx_strand_id
1 'polypeptide(L)'
;MAKDVVHISEAEAANNFGALMERVRAGAEVIIERDAKPVAVVRPAEVVRGRPISECIALAEAHAKELGYEPTLDPDFAADLEEIINSRKSRNTPTWE
;
A
#
# COMPACT_ATOMS: atom_id res chain seq x y z
N MET A 1 1.75 -1.94 -19.05
CA MET A 1 2.38 -3.22 -19.46
C MET A 1 1.40 -4.32 -19.10
N ALA A 2 1.18 -5.29 -19.99
CA ALA A 2 0.29 -6.41 -19.68
C ALA A 2 0.87 -7.14 -18.45
N LYS A 3 0.05 -7.41 -17.44
CA LYS A 3 0.47 -8.22 -16.30
C LYS A 3 0.67 -9.64 -16.81
N ASP A 4 1.84 -10.23 -16.58
CA ASP A 4 2.05 -11.65 -16.86
C ASP A 4 1.17 -12.44 -15.89
N VAL A 5 0.10 -13.05 -16.42
CA VAL A 5 -0.85 -13.86 -15.66
C VAL A 5 -0.50 -15.34 -15.87
N VAL A 6 -0.26 -16.05 -14.76
CA VAL A 6 0.10 -17.47 -14.75
C VAL A 6 -0.98 -18.25 -14.01
N HIS A 7 -1.50 -19.28 -14.65
CA HIS A 7 -2.46 -20.20 -14.03
C HIS A 7 -1.74 -21.46 -13.57
N ILE A 8 -1.97 -21.88 -12.34
CA ILE A 8 -1.44 -23.12 -11.77
C ILE A 8 -2.53 -23.88 -11.02
N SER A 9 -2.35 -25.20 -10.89
CA SER A 9 -3.25 -25.99 -10.05
C SER A 9 -2.97 -25.76 -8.56
N GLU A 10 -3.97 -25.97 -7.72
CA GLU A 10 -3.79 -25.94 -6.26
C GLU A 10 -2.78 -26.99 -5.78
N ALA A 11 -2.72 -28.14 -6.43
CA ALA A 11 -1.72 -29.16 -6.14
C ALA A 11 -0.29 -28.66 -6.44
N GLU A 12 -0.09 -27.93 -7.55
CA GLU A 12 1.19 -27.31 -7.87
C GLU A 12 1.55 -26.21 -6.86
N ALA A 13 0.59 -25.37 -6.48
CA ALA A 13 0.79 -24.31 -5.50
C ALA A 13 1.21 -24.87 -4.12
N ALA A 14 0.59 -25.97 -3.68
CA ALA A 14 0.92 -26.63 -2.42
C ALA A 14 2.29 -27.33 -2.46
N ASN A 15 2.64 -27.96 -3.59
CA ASN A 15 3.89 -28.70 -3.73
C ASN A 15 5.11 -27.80 -3.94
N ASN A 16 4.95 -26.61 -4.52
CA ASN A 16 6.06 -25.71 -4.81
C ASN A 16 5.72 -24.22 -4.63
N PHE A 17 5.34 -23.87 -3.40
CA PHE A 17 5.03 -22.48 -3.05
C PHE A 17 6.23 -21.53 -3.21
N GLY A 18 7.46 -22.02 -3.03
CA GLY A 18 8.67 -21.22 -3.23
C GLY A 18 8.81 -20.70 -4.66
N ALA A 19 8.67 -21.58 -5.66
CA ALA A 19 8.73 -21.17 -7.07
C ALA A 19 7.57 -20.26 -7.48
N LEU A 20 6.38 -20.47 -6.90
CA LEU A 20 5.25 -19.55 -7.05
C LEU A 20 5.65 -18.14 -6.57
N MET A 21 6.23 -18.03 -5.38
CA MET A 21 6.64 -16.74 -4.82
C MET A 21 7.76 -16.06 -5.61
N GLU A 22 8.68 -16.81 -6.23
CA GLU A 22 9.68 -16.24 -7.13
C GLU A 22 9.04 -15.60 -8.37
N ARG A 23 8.03 -16.23 -8.97
CA ARG A 23 7.26 -15.65 -10.08
C ARG A 23 6.53 -14.38 -9.65
N VAL A 24 5.92 -14.40 -8.47
CA VAL A 24 5.23 -13.24 -7.90
C VAL A 24 6.21 -12.09 -7.62
N ARG A 25 7.40 -12.37 -7.06
CA ARG A 25 8.45 -11.35 -6.84
C ARG A 25 8.96 -10.76 -8.15
N ALA A 26 8.98 -11.54 -9.23
CA ALA A 26 9.34 -11.07 -10.57
C ALA A 26 8.25 -10.22 -11.25
N GLY A 27 7.07 -10.08 -10.63
CA GLY A 27 5.98 -9.24 -11.15
C GLY A 27 4.77 -9.98 -11.69
N ALA A 28 4.77 -11.32 -11.69
CA ALA A 28 3.67 -12.11 -12.24
C ALA A 28 2.48 -12.18 -11.27
N GLU A 29 1.26 -12.17 -11.83
CA GLU A 29 0.04 -12.51 -11.12
C GLU A 29 -0.24 -14.00 -11.28
N VAL A 30 -0.32 -14.74 -10.18
CA VAL A 30 -0.56 -16.17 -10.16
C VAL A 30 -1.99 -16.44 -9.74
N ILE A 31 -2.75 -17.08 -10.62
CA ILE A 31 -4.09 -17.59 -10.35
C ILE A 31 -3.98 -19.07 -10.01
N ILE A 32 -4.41 -19.43 -8.80
CA ILE A 32 -4.43 -20.81 -8.31
C ILE A 32 -5.83 -21.38 -8.57
N GLU A 33 -5.90 -22.54 -9.20
CA GLU A 33 -7.16 -23.16 -9.62
C GLU A 33 -7.36 -24.57 -9.02
N ARG A 34 -8.62 -24.90 -8.71
CA ARG A 34 -9.09 -26.26 -8.42
C ARG A 34 -10.23 -26.59 -9.37
N ASP A 35 -10.16 -27.71 -10.06
CA ASP A 35 -11.18 -28.14 -11.03
C ASP A 35 -11.53 -27.07 -12.09
N ALA A 36 -10.50 -26.42 -12.63
CA ALA A 36 -10.60 -25.32 -13.60
C ALA A 36 -11.36 -24.07 -13.08
N LYS A 37 -11.46 -23.91 -11.76
CA LYS A 37 -12.04 -22.74 -11.11
C LYS A 37 -10.97 -22.01 -10.28
N PRO A 38 -10.78 -20.69 -10.47
CA PRO A 38 -9.93 -19.88 -9.60
C PRO A 38 -10.35 -19.96 -8.14
N VAL A 39 -9.43 -20.30 -7.25
CA VAL A 39 -9.62 -20.36 -5.79
C VAL A 39 -8.82 -19.29 -5.05
N ALA A 40 -7.70 -18.85 -5.62
CA ALA A 40 -6.89 -17.77 -5.06
C ALA A 40 -6.13 -17.02 -6.15
N VAL A 41 -5.80 -15.76 -5.86
CA VAL A 41 -4.93 -14.93 -6.70
C VAL A 41 -3.81 -14.40 -5.82
N VAL A 42 -2.57 -14.65 -6.23
CA VAL A 42 -1.37 -14.13 -5.59
C VAL A 42 -0.69 -13.21 -6.57
N ARG A 43 -0.51 -11.94 -6.20
CA ARG A 43 0.10 -10.93 -7.06
C ARG A 43 1.17 -10.19 -6.29
N PRO A 44 2.11 -9.52 -6.99
CA PRO A 44 3.08 -8.69 -6.31
C PRO A 44 2.31 -7.69 -5.46
N ALA A 45 2.80 -7.44 -4.25
CA ALA A 45 2.28 -6.32 -3.47
C ALA A 45 2.59 -5.06 -4.28
N GLU A 46 1.58 -4.51 -4.94
CA GLU A 46 1.68 -3.18 -5.51
C GLU A 46 2.02 -2.26 -4.34
N VAL A 47 3.27 -1.80 -4.30
CA VAL A 47 3.64 -0.70 -3.43
C VAL A 47 2.88 0.48 -4.01
N VAL A 48 1.64 0.68 -3.57
CA VAL A 48 0.90 1.89 -3.85
C VAL A 48 1.67 3.00 -3.16
N ARG A 49 2.65 3.54 -3.88
CA ARG A 49 3.32 4.76 -3.48
C ARG A 49 2.28 5.83 -3.72
N GLY A 50 1.54 6.16 -2.67
CA GLY A 50 0.71 7.36 -2.67
C GLY A 50 1.56 8.59 -3.00
N ARG A 51 0.91 9.73 -3.17
CA ARG A 51 1.61 11.00 -3.39
C ARG A 51 2.67 11.18 -2.29
N PRO A 52 3.94 11.44 -2.63
CA PRO A 52 4.95 11.68 -1.62
C PRO A 52 4.58 12.95 -0.83
N ILE A 53 4.89 12.96 0.48
CA ILE A 53 4.59 14.11 1.34
C ILE A 53 5.22 15.39 0.77
N SER A 54 6.39 15.30 0.14
CA SER A 54 7.02 16.44 -0.55
C SER A 54 6.17 17.05 -1.67
N GLU A 55 5.47 16.21 -2.44
CA GLU A 55 4.53 16.70 -3.46
C GLU A 55 3.26 17.28 -2.82
N CYS A 56 2.76 16.67 -1.73
CA CYS A 56 1.66 17.27 -0.96
C CYS A 56 2.01 18.66 -0.43
N ILE A 57 3.22 18.83 0.13
CA ILE A 57 3.72 20.12 0.62
C ILE A 57 3.85 21.12 -0.53
N ALA A 58 4.46 20.72 -1.65
CA ALA A 58 4.60 21.60 -2.81
C ALA A 58 3.23 22.10 -3.34
N LEU A 59 2.21 21.24 -3.32
CA LEU A 59 0.85 21.63 -3.68
C LEU A 59 0.23 22.61 -2.68
N ALA A 60 0.43 22.39 -1.37
CA ALA A 60 -0.03 23.30 -0.34
C ALA A 60 0.65 24.68 -0.46
N GLU A 61 1.96 24.73 -0.69
CA GLU A 61 2.71 25.97 -0.92
C GLU A 61 2.25 26.71 -2.18
N ALA A 62 2.00 25.97 -3.27
CA ALA A 62 1.46 26.55 -4.49
C ALA A 62 0.08 27.17 -4.24
N HIS A 63 -0.78 26.47 -3.50
CA HIS A 63 -2.11 26.96 -3.16
C HIS A 63 -2.07 28.20 -2.26
N ALA A 64 -1.17 28.26 -1.27
CA ALA A 64 -0.97 29.45 -0.44
C ALA A 64 -0.56 30.68 -1.28
N LYS A 65 0.33 30.49 -2.27
CA LYS A 65 0.71 31.56 -3.22
C LYS A 65 -0.47 32.03 -4.07
N GLU A 66 -1.34 31.12 -4.51
CA GLU A 66 -2.55 31.46 -5.27
C GLU A 66 -3.56 32.26 -4.44
N LEU A 67 -3.74 31.90 -3.16
CA LEU A 67 -4.65 32.59 -2.24
C LEU A 67 -4.11 33.93 -1.75
N GLY A 68 -2.79 34.12 -1.75
CA GLY A 68 -2.14 35.35 -1.26
C GLY A 68 -2.05 35.47 0.26
N TYR A 69 -2.37 34.40 0.99
CA TYR A 69 -2.20 34.30 2.44
C TYR A 69 -1.95 32.84 2.83
N GLU A 70 -1.35 32.63 4.00
CA GLU A 70 -1.06 31.29 4.52
C GLU A 70 -2.33 30.66 5.11
N PRO A 71 -2.79 29.49 4.63
CA PRO A 71 -3.92 28.79 5.24
C PRO A 71 -3.59 28.37 6.67
N THR A 72 -4.41 28.78 7.63
CA THR A 72 -4.26 28.37 9.04
C THR A 72 -5.23 27.26 9.37
N LEU A 73 -4.83 26.36 10.28
CA LEU A 73 -5.75 25.41 10.89
C LEU A 73 -6.78 26.16 11.74
N ASP A 74 -7.96 25.57 11.85
CA ASP A 74 -8.94 25.98 12.84
C ASP A 74 -8.34 25.85 14.25
N PRO A 75 -8.51 26.84 15.15
CA PRO A 75 -7.87 26.82 16.46
C PRO A 75 -8.25 25.61 17.33
N ASP A 76 -9.52 25.22 17.32
CA ASP A 76 -10.00 24.09 18.11
C ASP A 76 -9.41 22.79 17.54
N PHE A 77 -9.42 22.65 16.21
CA PHE A 77 -8.77 21.52 15.53
C PHE A 77 -7.26 21.44 15.78
N ALA A 78 -6.57 22.58 15.83
CA ALA A 78 -5.14 22.64 16.10
C ALA A 78 -4.81 22.16 17.52
N ALA A 79 -5.63 22.57 18.51
CA ALA A 79 -5.48 22.13 19.90
C ALA A 79 -5.69 20.62 20.04
N ASP A 80 -6.73 20.07 19.41
CA ASP A 80 -7.00 18.62 19.41
C ASP A 80 -5.84 17.83 18.81
N LEU A 81 -5.28 18.28 17.69
CA LEU A 81 -4.13 17.63 17.05
C LEU A 81 -2.89 17.67 17.94
N GLU A 82 -2.64 18.79 18.62
CA GLU A 82 -1.52 18.93 19.54
C GLU A 82 -1.63 17.94 20.72
N GLU A 83 -2.80 17.78 21.32
CA GLU A 83 -3.04 16.79 22.37
C GLU A 83 -2.79 15.35 21.88
N ILE A 84 -3.29 15.01 20.69
CA ILE A 84 -3.10 13.68 20.08
C ILE A 84 -1.62 13.39 19.82
N ILE A 85 -0.87 14.37 19.31
CA ILE A 85 0.56 14.25 19.05
C ILE A 85 1.32 14.04 20.36
N ASN A 86 1.01 14.85 21.39
CA ASN A 86 1.66 14.78 22.70
C ASN A 86 1.36 13.47 23.46
N SER A 87 0.17 12.91 23.27
CA SER A 87 -0.26 11.65 23.88
C SER A 87 0.08 10.40 23.05
N ARG A 88 0.74 10.57 21.90
CA ARG A 88 1.02 9.47 20.97
C ARG A 88 1.90 8.39 21.59
N LYS A 89 1.41 7.15 21.58
CA LYS A 89 2.17 5.97 21.98
C LYS A 89 2.87 5.32 20.78
N SER A 90 3.99 4.63 21.03
CA SER A 90 4.65 3.81 20.02
C SER A 90 3.67 2.75 19.49
N ARG A 91 3.65 2.57 18.17
CA ARG A 91 2.77 1.58 17.55
C ARG A 91 3.27 0.18 17.88
N ASN A 92 2.43 -0.66 18.49
CA ASN A 92 2.74 -2.07 18.70
C ASN A 92 2.55 -2.82 17.38
N THR A 93 3.63 -3.01 16.62
CA THR A 93 3.60 -3.78 15.37
C THR A 93 3.92 -5.25 15.66
N PRO A 94 3.13 -6.20 15.14
CA PRO A 94 3.44 -7.62 15.26
C PRO A 94 4.81 -7.92 14.63
N THR A 95 5.66 -8.62 15.37
CA THR A 95 6.85 -9.29 14.85
C THR A 95 6.39 -10.61 14.25
N TRP A 96 5.86 -10.56 13.03
CA TRP A 96 5.76 -11.80 12.27
C TRP A 96 7.20 -12.28 12.05
N GLU A 97 7.57 -13.44 12.64
CA GLU A 97 8.85 -14.13 12.38
C GLU A 97 8.94 -14.59 10.92
#